data_AF-A0A2G9P5I6-F1
#
_entry.id   AF-A0A2G9P5I6-F1
#
_cell.length_a   1.000
_cell.length_b   1.000
_cell.length_c   1.000
_cell.angle_alpha   90.00
_cell.angle_beta   90.00
_cell.angle_gamma   90.00
#
_symmetry.space_group_name_H-M   'P 1'
#
loop_
_entity.id
_entity.type
_entity.pdbx_description
1 polymer ?
#
loop_
_entity_poly.entity_id
_entity_poly.type
_entity_poly.pdbx_seq_one_letter_code
_entity_poly.pdbx_strand_id
1 'polypeptide(L)'
;MVEMKRNNTDTVADDAIKGALRSLITSRYYLDAKYIDTIEVDNNFIYIDLKQNSSAKQANDVDIADVGYYMEKDIKGDPIISPDVPFQLLVNGKNFGVKEPIIYYIDEKPHEISMKHLTPGVIAVIVVVVVAIIAGIVVLVLTRRKRGRYEKAEVSH
;
A
#
# COMPACT_ATOMS: atom_id res chain seq x y z
N MET A 1 4.89 -2.07 7.86
CA MET A 1 6.13 -1.33 8.17
C MET A 1 5.83 -0.25 9.18
N VAL A 2 6.67 -0.11 10.20
CA VAL A 2 6.63 0.98 11.19
C VAL A 2 7.88 1.82 11.00
N GLU A 3 7.69 3.12 10.78
CA GLU A 3 8.78 4.10 10.72
C GLU A 3 8.72 4.97 11.98
N MET A 4 9.85 5.16 12.66
CA MET A 4 9.93 6.09 13.79
C MET A 4 11.25 6.83 13.82
N LYS A 5 11.22 8.07 14.33
CA LYS A 5 12.40 8.92 14.44
C LYS A 5 13.00 8.88 15.85
N ARG A 6 14.32 8.81 15.94
CA ARG A 6 15.07 8.96 17.21
C ARG A 6 14.81 10.33 17.83
N ASN A 7 14.48 10.39 19.13
CA ASN A 7 14.44 11.66 19.87
C ASN A 7 15.84 12.10 20.30
N ASN A 8 16.69 11.14 20.67
CA ASN A 8 17.98 11.41 21.26
C ASN A 8 19.11 11.23 20.25
N THR A 9 20.10 12.12 20.30
CA THR A 9 21.34 12.06 19.49
C THR A 9 22.44 11.25 20.17
N ASP A 10 22.12 10.55 21.26
CA ASP A 10 23.07 9.70 21.96
C ASP A 10 23.66 8.67 21.01
N THR A 11 24.98 8.48 21.08
CA THR A 11 25.72 7.45 20.35
C THR A 11 25.41 6.08 20.93
N VAL A 12 24.20 5.58 20.65
CA VAL A 12 23.77 4.23 20.97
C VAL A 12 24.02 3.36 19.74
N ALA A 13 24.66 2.22 19.93
CA ALA A 13 24.91 1.28 18.85
C ALA A 13 23.59 0.76 18.25
N ASP A 14 23.50 0.75 16.92
CA ASP A 14 22.28 0.35 16.21
C ASP A 14 21.81 -1.05 16.60
N ASP A 15 22.73 -1.99 16.80
CA ASP A 15 22.41 -3.36 17.21
C ASP A 15 21.78 -3.44 18.61
N ALA A 16 22.15 -2.53 19.52
CA ALA A 16 21.53 -2.46 20.84
C ALA A 16 20.07 -1.97 20.74
N ILE A 17 19.80 -1.02 19.84
CA ILE A 17 18.44 -0.54 19.55
C ILE A 17 17.60 -1.66 18.92
N LYS A 18 18.15 -2.35 17.92
CA LYS A 18 17.48 -3.48 17.25
C LYS A 18 17.11 -4.58 18.25
N GLY A 19 18.06 -4.96 19.10
CA GLY A 19 17.83 -5.97 20.15
C GLY A 19 16.74 -5.54 21.14
N ALA A 20 16.81 -4.30 21.63
CA ALA A 20 15.83 -3.77 22.57
C ALA A 20 14.42 -3.70 21.96
N LEU A 21 14.28 -3.27 20.71
CA LEU A 21 13.00 -3.25 20.00
C LEU A 21 12.44 -4.65 19.81
N ARG A 22 13.28 -5.61 19.40
CA ARG A 22 12.85 -7.00 19.25
C ARG A 22 12.32 -7.56 20.58
N SER A 23 13.05 -7.35 21.68
CA SER A 23 12.62 -7.77 23.01
C SER A 23 11.33 -7.05 23.45
N LEU A 24 11.23 -5.74 23.24
CA LEU A 24 10.04 -4.96 23.57
C LEU A 24 8.81 -5.49 22.82
N ILE A 25 8.93 -5.72 21.52
CA ILE A 25 7.82 -6.20 20.69
C ILE A 25 7.32 -7.57 21.16
N THR A 26 8.25 -8.49 21.39
CA THR A 26 7.92 -9.85 21.84
C THR A 26 7.34 -9.90 23.26
N SER A 27 7.75 -9.00 24.15
CA SER A 27 7.35 -9.03 25.57
C SER A 27 6.11 -8.19 25.86
N ARG A 28 6.02 -6.98 25.31
CA ARG A 28 4.91 -6.05 25.57
C ARG A 28 3.71 -6.32 24.67
N TYR A 29 3.93 -6.70 23.41
CA TYR A 29 2.86 -6.96 22.44
C TYR A 29 2.64 -8.44 22.17
N TYR A 30 3.42 -9.32 22.82
CA TYR A 30 3.32 -10.78 22.68
C TYR A 30 3.44 -11.28 21.23
N LEU A 31 4.01 -10.48 20.33
CA LEU A 31 4.21 -10.87 18.94
C LEU A 31 5.35 -11.87 18.87
N ASP A 32 5.09 -13.03 18.24
CA ASP A 32 6.13 -14.01 17.97
C ASP A 32 7.25 -13.40 17.13
N ALA A 33 8.50 -13.60 17.56
CA ALA A 33 9.68 -13.06 16.91
C ALA A 33 9.81 -13.48 15.43
N LYS A 34 9.18 -14.59 15.03
CA LYS A 34 9.14 -15.03 13.62
C LYS A 34 8.41 -14.04 12.69
N TYR A 35 7.55 -13.18 13.23
CA TYR A 35 6.83 -12.15 12.47
C TYR A 35 7.58 -10.81 12.40
N ILE A 36 8.74 -10.71 13.05
CA ILE A 36 9.63 -9.54 12.98
C ILE A 36 10.69 -9.83 11.91
N ASP A 37 10.44 -9.36 10.70
CA ASP A 37 11.27 -9.61 9.51
C ASP A 37 12.60 -8.86 9.61
N THR A 38 12.54 -7.53 9.71
CA THR A 38 13.72 -6.67 9.83
C THR A 38 13.51 -5.56 10.86
N ILE A 39 14.63 -5.15 11.46
CA ILE A 39 14.72 -3.88 12.19
C ILE A 39 15.96 -3.18 11.67
N GLU A 40 15.74 -2.12 10.92
CA GLU A 40 16.79 -1.32 10.32
C GLU A 40 16.89 0.03 11.00
N VAL A 41 18.12 0.51 11.08
CA VAL A 41 18.39 1.83 11.61
C VAL A 41 19.23 2.58 10.59
N ASP A 42 18.69 3.68 10.08
CA ASP A 42 19.36 4.55 9.13
C ASP A 42 19.30 5.99 9.64
N ASN A 43 20.47 6.56 9.91
CA ASN A 43 20.62 7.90 10.45
C ASN A 43 19.76 8.15 11.72
N ASN A 44 18.68 8.91 11.57
CA ASN A 44 17.75 9.26 12.63
C ASN A 44 16.44 8.46 12.59
N PHE A 45 16.31 7.53 11.65
CA PHE A 45 15.11 6.74 11.43
C PHE A 45 15.34 5.29 11.81
N ILE A 46 14.27 4.67 12.29
CA ILE A 46 14.19 3.26 12.63
C ILE A 46 13.01 2.70 11.84
N TYR A 47 13.27 1.62 11.10
CA TYR A 47 12.29 0.92 10.29
C TYR A 47 12.09 -0.48 10.86
N ILE A 48 10.83 -0.87 11.06
CA ILE A 48 10.46 -2.19 11.58
C ILE A 48 9.50 -2.81 10.58
N ASP A 49 9.93 -3.91 9.96
CA ASP A 49 9.07 -4.70 9.10
C ASP A 49 8.49 -5.88 9.88
N LEU A 50 7.16 -5.85 9.96
CA LEU A 50 6.36 -6.94 10.49
C LEU A 50 5.70 -7.65 9.32
N LYS A 51 5.88 -8.96 9.24
CA LYS A 51 5.36 -9.78 8.14
C LYS A 51 4.68 -11.02 8.70
N GLN A 52 3.41 -11.17 8.38
CA GLN A 52 2.60 -12.29 8.82
C GLN A 52 1.83 -12.84 7.62
N ASN A 53 2.38 -13.87 6.98
CA ASN A 53 1.71 -14.49 5.86
C ASN A 53 0.47 -15.25 6.34
N SER A 54 -0.61 -15.18 5.57
CA SER A 54 -1.87 -15.86 5.88
C SER A 54 -1.72 -17.36 6.15
N SER A 55 -0.79 -18.02 5.47
CA SER A 55 -0.49 -19.45 5.64
C SER A 55 0.37 -19.78 6.87
N ALA A 56 1.07 -18.80 7.42
CA ALA A 56 1.96 -18.95 8.58
C ALA A 56 1.26 -18.60 9.90
N LYS A 57 0.19 -17.79 9.83
CA LYS A 57 -0.58 -17.34 11.00
C LYS A 57 -1.38 -18.51 11.61
N GLN A 58 -1.16 -18.77 12.90
CA GLN A 58 -1.99 -19.68 13.68
C GLN A 58 -3.17 -18.94 14.31
N ALA A 59 -4.23 -19.67 14.69
CA ALA A 59 -5.47 -19.07 15.22
C ALA A 59 -5.26 -18.23 16.49
N ASN A 60 -4.23 -18.52 17.28
CA ASN A 60 -3.92 -17.83 18.53
C ASN A 60 -2.73 -16.85 18.40
N ASP A 61 -2.20 -16.67 17.19
CA ASP A 61 -1.11 -15.72 16.97
C ASP A 61 -1.65 -14.29 17.01
N VAL A 62 -0.89 -13.41 17.65
CA VAL A 62 -1.14 -11.97 17.66
C VAL A 62 -1.05 -11.42 16.24
N ASP A 63 -2.00 -10.55 15.86
CA ASP A 63 -2.02 -9.91 14.56
C ASP A 63 -1.01 -8.75 14.49
N ILE A 64 -0.23 -8.68 13.42
CA ILE A 64 0.75 -7.61 13.22
C ILE A 64 0.11 -6.22 13.08
N ALA A 65 -1.15 -6.13 12.63
CA ALA A 65 -1.89 -4.89 12.55
C ALA A 65 -2.26 -4.37 13.95
N ASP A 66 -2.68 -5.27 14.85
CA ASP A 66 -2.96 -4.94 16.25
C ASP A 66 -1.69 -4.44 16.94
N VAL A 67 -0.54 -5.10 16.71
CA VAL A 67 0.75 -4.66 17.26
C VAL A 67 1.12 -3.26 16.78
N GLY A 68 0.97 -2.97 15.48
CA GLY A 68 1.22 -1.65 14.94
C GLY A 68 0.34 -0.58 15.59
N TYR A 69 -0.96 -0.87 15.74
CA TYR A 69 -1.93 0.02 16.38
C TYR A 69 -1.60 0.26 17.87
N TYR A 70 -1.35 -0.79 18.65
CA TYR A 70 -1.02 -0.65 20.07
C TYR A 70 0.33 0.02 20.30
N MET A 71 1.31 -0.24 19.44
CA MET A 71 2.60 0.43 19.50
C MET A 71 2.47 1.93 19.22
N GLU A 72 1.69 2.32 18.20
CA GLU A 72 1.40 3.73 17.91
C GLU A 72 0.77 4.41 19.13
N LYS A 73 -0.22 3.76 19.73
CA LYS A 73 -0.95 4.24 20.91
C LYS A 73 -0.05 4.41 22.13
N ASP A 74 0.77 3.41 22.43
CA ASP A 74 1.75 3.44 23.49
C ASP A 74 2.74 4.61 23.34
N ILE A 75 3.30 4.80 22.13
CA ILE A 75 4.30 5.86 21.88
C ILE A 75 3.66 7.26 21.96
N LYS A 76 2.38 7.39 21.58
CA LYS A 76 1.61 8.64 21.73
C LYS A 76 1.16 8.92 23.17
N GLY A 77 1.48 8.04 24.12
CA GLY A 77 1.13 8.21 25.53
C GLY A 77 -0.31 7.83 25.87
N ASP A 78 -0.96 7.01 25.03
CA ASP A 78 -2.32 6.50 25.21
C ASP A 78 -2.29 4.95 25.26
N PRO A 79 -1.56 4.32 26.21
CA PRO A 79 -1.38 2.87 26.24
C PRO A 79 -2.69 2.13 26.55
N ILE A 80 -3.05 1.17 25.70
CA ILE A 80 -4.31 0.41 25.83
C ILE A 80 -4.11 -0.92 26.57
N ILE A 81 -3.03 -1.65 26.26
CA ILE A 81 -2.76 -2.99 26.82
C ILE A 81 -2.32 -2.89 28.29
N SER A 82 -1.53 -1.86 28.62
CA SER A 82 -1.01 -1.64 29.96
C SER A 82 -1.15 -0.17 30.34
N PRO A 83 -2.38 0.28 30.70
CA PRO A 83 -2.69 1.69 30.94
C PRO A 83 -1.80 2.33 32.01
N ASP A 84 -1.42 1.55 33.02
CA ASP A 84 -0.60 2.01 34.15
C ASP A 84 0.91 1.95 33.87
N VAL A 85 1.32 1.38 32.72
CA VAL A 85 2.73 1.18 32.37
C VAL A 85 3.08 2.02 31.15
N PRO A 86 3.79 3.15 31.31
CA PRO A 86 4.14 4.00 30.20
C PRO A 86 5.08 3.28 29.23
N PHE A 87 5.05 3.69 27.96
CA PHE A 87 5.99 3.20 26.97
C PHE A 87 7.43 3.55 27.35
N GLN A 88 8.29 2.53 27.36
CA GLN A 88 9.73 2.69 27.57
C GLN A 88 10.48 1.73 26.65
N LEU A 89 11.38 2.28 25.84
CA LEU A 89 12.31 1.49 25.03
C LEU A 89 13.65 1.46 25.75
N LEU A 90 13.89 0.44 26.56
CA LEU A 90 15.10 0.33 27.36
C LEU A 90 16.26 -0.20 26.52
N VAL A 91 17.21 0.67 26.17
CA VAL A 91 18.47 0.30 25.51
C VAL A 91 19.60 0.42 26.53
N ASN A 92 20.30 -0.69 26.81
CA ASN A 92 21.32 -0.77 27.85
C ASN A 92 20.84 -0.23 29.22
N GLY A 93 19.57 -0.49 29.56
CA GLY A 93 18.95 -0.06 30.82
C GLY A 93 18.53 1.41 30.88
N LYS A 94 18.71 2.20 29.81
CA LYS A 94 18.25 3.59 29.72
C LYS A 94 17.09 3.71 28.75
N ASN A 95 16.11 4.55 29.08
CA ASN A 95 15.00 4.81 28.19
C ASN A 95 15.46 5.59 26.96
N PHE A 96 15.33 4.97 25.79
CA PHE A 96 15.62 5.54 24.49
C PHE A 96 14.36 6.18 23.93
N GLY A 97 14.38 7.50 23.77
CA GLY A 97 13.23 8.23 23.25
C GLY A 97 13.06 8.06 21.73
N VAL A 98 11.82 7.86 21.31
CA VAL A 98 11.40 7.88 19.90
C VAL A 98 10.24 8.85 19.73
N LYS A 99 10.11 9.41 18.52
CA LYS A 99 8.94 10.20 18.11
C LYS A 99 7.79 9.28 17.73
N GLU A 100 6.63 9.91 17.58
CA GLU A 100 5.43 9.26 17.05
C GLU A 100 5.75 8.50 15.75
N PRO A 101 5.34 7.22 15.66
CA PRO A 101 5.61 6.40 14.49
C PRO A 101 4.62 6.70 13.37
N ILE A 102 5.01 6.36 12.14
CA ILE A 102 4.13 6.25 10.97
C ILE A 102 3.97 4.77 10.66
N ILE A 103 2.70 4.32 10.54
CA ILE A 103 2.36 2.92 10.27
C ILE A 103 1.93 2.79 8.81
N TYR A 104 2.66 1.98 8.05
CA TYR A 104 2.33 1.61 6.67
C TYR A 104 1.80 0.18 6.62
N TYR A 105 0.52 0.03 6.26
CA TYR A 105 -0.11 -1.26 6.01
C TYR A 105 0.07 -1.62 4.55
N ILE A 106 0.68 -2.79 4.30
CA ILE A 106 0.90 -3.32 2.95
C ILE A 106 0.12 -4.62 2.88
N ASP A 107 -0.91 -4.67 2.03
CA ASP A 107 -1.69 -5.88 1.80
C ASP A 107 -0.91 -6.84 0.88
N GLU A 108 -1.02 -8.15 1.12
CA GLU A 108 -0.40 -9.20 0.31
C GLU A 108 -1.02 -9.28 -1.09
N LYS A 109 -2.28 -8.85 -1.25
CA LYS A 109 -3.00 -8.92 -2.52
C LYS A 109 -2.96 -7.58 -3.26
N PRO A 110 -2.37 -7.53 -4.47
CA PRO A 110 -2.60 -6.43 -5.39
C PRO A 110 -4.11 -6.28 -5.60
N HIS A 111 -4.61 -5.04 -5.63
CA HIS A 111 -6.02 -4.82 -5.92
C HIS A 111 -6.40 -5.41 -7.28
N GLU A 112 -7.37 -6.32 -7.29
CA GLU A 112 -7.92 -6.86 -8.52
C GLU A 112 -8.72 -5.74 -9.22
N ILE A 113 -8.17 -5.19 -10.31
CA ILE A 113 -8.93 -4.28 -11.17
C ILE A 113 -10.06 -5.10 -11.80
N SER A 114 -11.28 -4.89 -11.30
CA SER A 114 -12.47 -5.59 -11.75
C SER A 114 -12.83 -5.23 -13.20
N MET A 115 -12.70 -6.19 -14.13
CA MET A 115 -13.18 -6.08 -15.52
C MET A 115 -14.69 -6.40 -15.67
N LYS A 116 -15.51 -6.22 -14.62
CA LYS A 116 -16.93 -6.61 -14.58
C LYS A 116 -17.80 -6.07 -15.72
N HIS A 117 -17.35 -5.04 -16.45
CA HIS A 117 -18.12 -4.41 -17.53
C HIS A 117 -17.61 -4.73 -18.95
N LEU A 118 -16.50 -5.47 -19.11
CA LEU A 118 -15.97 -5.90 -20.42
C LEU A 118 -16.45 -7.32 -20.76
N THR A 119 -17.77 -7.55 -20.68
CA THR A 119 -18.33 -8.85 -21.03
C THR A 119 -18.32 -9.06 -22.55
N PRO A 120 -18.30 -10.32 -23.04
CA PRO A 120 -18.35 -10.61 -24.48
C PRO A 120 -19.49 -9.90 -25.23
N GLY A 121 -20.63 -9.70 -24.56
CA GLY A 121 -21.76 -8.96 -25.12
C GLY A 121 -21.47 -7.47 -25.34
N VAL A 122 -20.82 -6.81 -24.37
CA VAL A 122 -20.46 -5.38 -24.50
C VAL A 122 -19.42 -5.20 -25.62
N ILE A 123 -18.44 -6.09 -25.71
CA ILE A 123 -17.42 -6.07 -26.76
C ILE A 123 -18.07 -6.23 -28.14
N ALA A 124 -19.01 -7.16 -28.30
CA ALA A 124 -19.72 -7.38 -29.56
C ALA A 124 -20.48 -6.12 -30.03
N VAL A 125 -21.15 -5.42 -29.12
CA VAL A 125 -21.86 -4.16 -29.44
C VAL A 125 -20.89 -3.08 -29.90
N ILE A 126 -19.77 -2.90 -29.21
CA ILE A 126 -18.74 -1.91 -29.58
C ILE A 126 -18.22 -2.17 -31.00
N VAL A 127 -17.91 -3.42 -31.35
CA VAL A 127 -17.42 -3.78 -32.69
C VAL A 127 -18.44 -3.42 -33.76
N VAL A 128 -19.72 -3.74 -33.56
CA VAL A 128 -20.79 -3.43 -34.52
C VAL A 128 -20.92 -1.91 -34.74
N VAL A 129 -20.88 -1.12 -33.67
CA VAL A 129 -20.96 0.35 -33.74
C VAL A 129 -19.78 0.92 -34.53
N VAL A 130 -18.56 0.45 -34.26
CA VAL A 130 -17.36 0.90 -34.98
C VAL A 130 -17.45 0.58 -36.47
N VAL A 131 -17.88 -0.64 -36.82
CA VAL A 131 -18.06 -1.05 -38.23
C VAL A 131 -19.12 -0.18 -38.92
N ALA A 132 -20.24 0.11 -38.24
CA ALA A 132 -21.29 0.96 -38.79
C ALA A 132 -20.82 2.40 -39.04
N ILE A 133 -20.02 2.97 -38.12
CA ILE A 133 -19.42 4.30 -38.28
C ILE A 133 -18.48 4.32 -39.49
N ILE A 134 -17.59 3.32 -39.60
CA ILE A 134 -16.65 3.23 -40.73
C ILE A 134 -17.41 3.11 -42.06
N ALA A 135 -18.42 2.24 -42.13
CA ALA A 135 -19.25 2.09 -43.32
C ALA A 135 -19.97 3.41 -43.68
N GLY A 136 -20.53 4.11 -42.69
CA GLY A 136 -21.15 5.42 -42.88
C GLY A 136 -20.18 6.47 -43.44
N ILE A 137 -18.96 6.54 -42.91
CA ILE A 137 -17.91 7.44 -43.40
C ILE A 137 -17.55 7.10 -44.85
N VAL A 138 -17.36 5.82 -45.18
CA VAL A 138 -17.02 5.38 -46.54
C VAL A 138 -18.10 5.79 -47.54
N VAL A 139 -19.38 5.52 -47.22
CA VAL A 139 -20.51 5.91 -48.08
C VAL A 139 -20.57 7.43 -48.25
N LEU A 140 -20.41 8.20 -47.18
CA LEU A 140 -20.41 9.66 -47.23
C LEU A 140 -19.31 10.19 -48.16
N VAL A 141 -18.07 9.68 -48.02
CA VAL A 141 -16.93 10.08 -48.85
C VAL A 141 -17.17 9.75 -50.32
N LEU A 142 -17.66 8.54 -50.64
CA LEU A 142 -17.94 8.14 -52.01
C LEU A 142 -19.06 8.98 -52.64
N THR A 143 -20.11 9.28 -51.88
CA THR A 143 -21.24 10.09 -52.37
C THR A 143 -20.81 11.53 -52.65
N ARG A 144 -20.02 12.15 -51.75
CA ARG A 144 -19.44 13.48 -51.97
C ARG A 144 -18.51 13.51 -53.17
N ARG A 145 -17.66 12.49 -53.34
CA ARG A 145 -16.75 12.38 -54.50
C ARG A 145 -17.50 12.24 -55.82
N LYS A 146 -18.64 11.54 -55.85
CA LYS A 146 -19.50 11.42 -57.03
C LYS A 146 -20.20 12.75 -57.34
N ARG A 147 -20.83 13.41 -56.36
CA ARG A 147 -21.50 14.73 -56.57
C ARG A 147 -20.56 15.80 -57.11
N GLY A 148 -19.33 15.89 -56.61
CA GLY A 148 -18.32 16.82 -57.14
C GLY A 148 -17.85 16.54 -58.58
N ARG A 149 -18.19 15.38 -59.17
CA ARG A 149 -18.01 15.12 -60.60
C ARG A 149 -19.21 15.54 -61.45
N TYR A 150 -20.42 15.60 -60.89
CA TYR A 150 -21.62 16.05 -61.60
C TYR A 150 -21.73 17.58 -61.62
N GLU A 151 -21.35 18.28 -60.54
CA GLU A 151 -21.28 19.77 -60.55
C GLU A 151 -20.27 20.30 -61.57
N LYS A 152 -19.20 19.55 -61.88
CA LYS A 152 -18.25 19.93 -62.94
C LYS A 152 -18.79 19.71 -64.35
N ALA A 153 -19.86 18.93 -64.51
CA ALA A 153 -20.49 18.70 -65.80
C ALA A 153 -21.61 19.71 -66.11
N GLU A 154 -22.23 20.33 -65.09
CA GLU A 154 -23.30 21.31 -65.26
C GLU A 154 -22.82 22.75 -65.47
N VAL A 155 -21.55 23.08 -65.14
CA VAL A 155 -20.97 24.43 -65.39
C VAL A 155 -20.40 24.57 -66.82
N SER A 156 -20.61 23.55 -67.67
CA SER A 156 -20.21 23.57 -69.08
C SER A 156 -21.43 23.47 -70.00
N HIS A 157 -22.30 24.48 -69.97
CA HIS A 157 -23.12 24.82 -71.12
C HIS A 157 -23.13 26.33 -71.34
#